data_AF-A0A957KXR3-F1
#
_entry.id   AF-A0A957KXR3-F1
#
_cell.length_a   1.000
_cell.length_b   1.000
_cell.length_c   1.000
_cell.angle_alpha   90.00
_cell.angle_beta   90.00
_cell.angle_gamma   90.00
#
_symmetry.space_group_name_H-M   'P 1'
#
loop_
_entity.id
_entity.type
_entity.pdbx_description
1 polymer ?
#
loop_
_entity_poly.entity_id
_entity_poly.type
_entity_poly.pdbx_seq_one_letter_code
_entity_poly.pdbx_strand_id
1 'polypeptide(L)' 'FMSRAELVERYAEKSGHSVDDIAFYYALALYRLTVIIAQIYIRYARGQTQDSRFARLGQVIPLIAQAAQDVATGVVTI' A
#
# COMPACT_ATOMS: atom_id res chain seq x y z
N PHE A 1 -20.55 -6.90 2.36
CA PHE A 1 -19.36 -6.08 2.71
C PHE A 1 -19.49 -4.76 1.99
N MET A 2 -19.10 -3.63 2.62
CA MET A 2 -19.09 -2.32 1.95
C MET A 2 -18.00 -2.30 0.86
N SER A 3 -18.28 -1.59 -0.24
CA SER A 3 -17.27 -1.23 -1.23
C SER A 3 -16.27 -0.21 -0.65
N ARG A 4 -15.16 0.03 -1.36
CA ARG A 4 -14.16 1.02 -0.94
C ARG A 4 -14.77 2.43 -0.92
N ALA A 5 -15.53 2.78 -1.96
CA ALA A 5 -16.25 4.04 -2.05
C ALA A 5 -17.21 4.24 -0.87
N GLU A 6 -18.05 3.24 -0.56
CA GLU A 6 -19.00 3.29 0.56
C GLU A 6 -18.29 3.45 1.92
N LEU A 7 -17.12 2.84 2.08
CA LEU A 7 -16.33 2.97 3.30
C LEU A 7 -15.74 4.39 3.45
N VAL A 8 -15.22 4.95 2.36
CA VAL A 8 -14.64 6.30 2.32
C VAL A 8 -15.71 7.36 2.58
N GLU A 9 -16.87 7.23 1.93
CA GLU A 9 -18.01 8.13 2.12
C GLU A 9 -18.51 8.11 3.57
N ARG A 10 -18.69 6.91 4.14
CA ARG A 10 -19.07 6.77 5.55
C ARG A 10 -18.05 7.37 6.51
N TYR A 11 -16.75 7.30 6.18
CA TYR A 11 -15.71 7.94 6.97
C TYR A 11 -15.79 9.46 6.88
N ALA A 12 -16.03 10.02 5.69
CA ALA A 12 -16.21 11.46 5.48
C ALA A 12 -17.41 11.98 6.29
N GLU A 13 -18.56 11.31 6.22
CA GLU A 13 -19.77 11.66 6.97
C GLU A 13 -19.54 11.67 8.49
N LYS A 14 -18.84 10.65 9.02
CA LYS A 14 -18.61 10.52 10.46
C LYS A 14 -17.54 11.44 11.00
N SER A 15 -16.49 11.67 10.21
CA SER A 15 -15.31 12.43 10.65
C SER A 15 -15.44 13.93 10.35
N GLY A 16 -16.33 14.32 9.43
CA GLY A 16 -16.44 15.70 8.93
C GLY A 16 -15.25 16.17 8.09
N HIS A 17 -14.32 15.28 7.73
CA HIS A 17 -13.16 15.61 6.91
C HIS A 17 -13.44 15.38 5.43
N SER A 18 -12.92 16.26 4.56
CA SER A 18 -12.91 16.01 3.12
C SER A 18 -11.99 14.82 2.79
N VAL A 19 -12.42 14.04 1.80
CA VAL A 19 -11.72 12.87 1.26
C VAL A 19 -11.35 13.06 -0.22
N ASP A 20 -11.34 14.29 -0.72
CA ASP A 20 -11.08 14.59 -2.14
C ASP A 20 -9.70 14.07 -2.57
N ASP A 21 -8.71 14.13 -1.68
CA ASP A 21 -7.33 13.66 -1.92
C ASP A 21 -7.10 12.18 -1.51
N ILE A 22 -8.15 11.37 -1.32
CA ILE A 22 -8.01 10.00 -0.83
C ILE A 22 -7.09 9.13 -1.72
N ALA A 23 -7.07 9.38 -3.03
CA ALA A 23 -6.18 8.70 -3.96
C ALA A 23 -4.70 8.92 -3.64
N PHE A 24 -4.33 10.16 -3.29
CA PHE A 24 -2.96 10.49 -2.86
C PHE A 24 -2.58 9.71 -1.60
N TYR A 25 -3.46 9.70 -0.58
CA TYR A 25 -3.20 8.98 0.67
C TYR A 25 -3.12 7.46 0.46
N TYR A 26 -3.90 6.92 -0.46
CA TYR A 26 -3.85 5.51 -0.81
C TYR A 26 -2.54 5.15 -1.54
N ALA A 27 -2.12 5.94 -2.53
CA ALA A 27 -0.84 5.76 -3.20
C ALA A 27 0.33 5.86 -2.20
N LEU A 28 0.29 6.84 -1.29
CA LEU A 28 1.29 6.98 -0.23
C LEU A 28 1.31 5.78 0.71
N ALA A 29 0.15 5.23 1.07
CA ALA A 29 0.05 4.04 1.91
C ALA A 29 0.67 2.81 1.24
N LEU A 30 0.40 2.61 -0.06
CA LEU A 30 1.02 1.54 -0.86
C LEU A 30 2.54 1.72 -0.95
N TYR A 31 3.01 2.94 -1.20
CA TYR A 31 4.44 3.23 -1.24
C TYR A 31 5.13 2.94 0.10
N ARG A 32 4.52 3.36 1.23
CA ARG A 32 5.02 3.04 2.57
C ARG A 32 5.06 1.53 2.81
N LEU A 33 4.05 0.79 2.33
CA LEU A 33 4.02 -0.66 2.42
C LEU A 33 5.17 -1.31 1.63
N THR A 34 5.44 -0.84 0.42
CA THR A 34 6.60 -1.28 -0.38
C THR A 34 7.90 -1.11 0.38
N VAL A 35 8.12 0.05 1.02
CA VAL A 35 9.33 0.31 1.81
C VAL A 35 9.45 -0.65 3.00
N ILE A 36 8.36 -0.87 3.74
CA ILE A 36 8.34 -1.81 4.88
C ILE A 36 8.73 -3.22 4.42
N ILE A 37 8.15 -3.70 3.33
CA ILE A 37 8.42 -5.02 2.78
C ILE A 37 9.87 -5.12 2.29
N ALA A 38 10.38 -4.09 1.61
CA ALA A 38 11.77 -4.03 1.17
C ALA A 38 12.75 -4.07 2.36
N GLN A 39 12.44 -3.38 3.46
CA GLN A 39 13.24 -3.41 4.68
C GLN A 39 13.25 -4.79 5.35
N ILE A 40 12.13 -5.51 5.35
CA ILE A 40 12.08 -6.90 5.85
C ILE A 40 12.91 -7.81 4.94
N TYR A 41 12.72 -7.69 3.62
CA TYR A 41 13.42 -8.51 2.64
C TYR A 41 14.94 -8.31 2.70
N ILE A 42 15.43 -7.07 2.79
CA ILE A 42 16.88 -6.82 2.81
C ILE A 42 17.55 -7.38 4.07
N ARG A 43 16.84 -7.38 5.22
CA ARG A 43 17.32 -8.02 6.45
C ARG A 43 17.42 -9.54 6.28
N TYR A 44 16.43 -10.15 5.62
CA TYR A 44 16.47 -11.58 5.28
C TYR A 44 17.60 -11.90 4.30
N ALA A 45 17.73 -11.14 3.22
CA ALA A 45 18.76 -11.33 2.19
C ALA A 45 20.19 -11.18 2.75
N ARG A 46 20.38 -10.40 3.81
CA ARG A 46 21.64 -10.23 4.53
C ARG A 46 21.88 -11.28 5.63
N GLY A 47 20.97 -12.23 5.82
CA GLY A 47 21.07 -13.24 6.88
C GLY A 47 20.82 -12.72 8.30
N GLN A 48 20.29 -11.50 8.44
CA GLN A 48 19.96 -10.90 9.75
C GLN A 48 18.66 -11.49 10.34
N THR A 49 17.87 -12.18 9.52
CA THR A 49 16.73 -13.02 9.92
C THR A 49 16.70 -14.28 9.06
N GLN A 50 16.21 -15.39 9.61
CA GLN A 50 16.22 -16.71 8.96
C GLN A 50 14.82 -17.19 8.56
N ASP A 51 13.79 -16.36 8.70
CA ASP A 51 12.42 -16.75 8.36
C ASP A 51 12.26 -16.88 6.84
N SER A 52 12.10 -18.12 6.38
CA SER A 52 11.98 -18.47 4.96
C SER A 52 10.75 -17.87 4.28
N ARG A 53 9.74 -17.43 5.04
CA ARG A 53 8.57 -16.71 4.50
C ARG A 53 8.99 -15.39 3.84
N PHE A 54 10.09 -14.78 4.28
CA PHE A 54 10.57 -13.50 3.75
C PHE A 54 11.29 -13.63 2.40
N ALA A 55 11.69 -14.83 1.99
CA ALA A 55 12.32 -15.05 0.68
C ALA A 55 11.43 -14.58 -0.49
N ARG A 56 10.12 -14.80 -0.36
CA ARG A 56 9.14 -14.45 -1.41
C ARG A 56 8.85 -12.95 -1.47
N LEU A 57 9.16 -12.19 -0.42
CA LEU A 57 8.87 -10.76 -0.36
C LEU A 57 9.62 -9.96 -1.43
N GLY A 58 10.79 -10.43 -1.87
CA GLY A 58 11.54 -9.80 -2.97
C GLY A 58 10.72 -9.65 -4.25
N GLN A 59 9.90 -10.66 -4.58
CA GLN A 59 9.03 -10.65 -5.77
C GLN A 59 7.79 -9.76 -5.58
N VAL A 60 7.38 -9.51 -4.34
CA VAL A 60 6.19 -8.73 -3.99
C VAL A 60 6.47 -7.22 -4.03
N ILE A 61 7.71 -6.80 -3.77
CA ILE A 61 8.14 -5.38 -3.80
C ILE A 61 7.74 -4.68 -5.12
N PRO A 62 8.12 -5.17 -6.33
CA PRO A 62 7.77 -4.48 -7.56
C PRO A 62 6.25 -4.44 -7.82
N LEU A 63 5.49 -5.45 -7.37
CA LEU A 63 4.04 -5.50 -7.54
C LEU A 63 3.33 -4.40 -6.75
N ILE A 64 3.73 -4.19 -5.49
CA ILE A 64 3.13 -3.15 -4.65
C ILE A 64 3.61 -1.76 -5.07
N ALA A 65 4.86 -1.65 -5.53
CA ALA A 65 5.38 -0.41 -6.11
C ALA A 65 4.58 0.00 -7.35
N GLN A 66 4.28 -0.95 -8.24
CA GLN A 66 3.46 -0.69 -9.42
C GLN A 66 2.03 -0.28 -9.04
N ALA A 67 1.41 -0.97 -8.09
CA ALA A 67 0.08 -0.60 -7.60
C ALA A 67 0.05 0.83 -7.02
N ALA A 68 1.10 1.25 -6.31
CA ALA A 68 1.23 2.63 -5.83
C ALA A 68 1.30 3.64 -6.97
N GLN A 69 2.06 3.32 -8.03
CA GLN A 69 2.20 4.15 -9.21
C GLN A 69 0.90 4.25 -10.01
N ASP A 70 0.17 3.16 -10.16
CA ASP A 70 -1.09 3.12 -10.90
C ASP A 70 -2.16 3.99 -10.23
N VAL A 71 -2.22 3.97 -8.89
CA VAL A 71 -3.09 4.86 -8.11
C VAL A 71 -2.62 6.32 -8.24
N ALA A 72 -1.31 6.58 -8.14
CA ALA A 72 -0.77 7.94 -8.23
C ALA A 72 -0.99 8.59 -9.61
N THR A 73 -1.03 7.79 -10.67
CA THR A 73 -1.22 8.24 -12.06
C THR A 73 -2.69 8.24 -12.50
N GLY A 74 -3.62 7.81 -11.62
CA GLY A 74 -5.04 7.77 -11.92
C GLY A 74 -5.46 6.63 -12.87
N VAL A 75 -4.59 5.63 -13.08
CA VAL A 75 -4.90 4.43 -13.87
C VAL A 75 -5.90 3.53 -13.12
N VAL A 76 -5.95 3.63 -11.79
CA VAL A 76 -6.88 2.89 -10.91
C VAL A 76 -7.65 3.86 -10.02
N THR A 77 -8.98 3.81 -10.11
CA THR A 77 -9.89 4.60 -9.27
C THR A 77 -10.28 3.82 -8.00
N ILE A 78 -10.42 4.53 -6.88
CA ILE A 78 -10.82 4.00 -5.57
C ILE A 78 -12.34 4.06 -5.39
#